data_AF-A0A914YKM0-F1
#
_entry.id   AF-A0A914YKM0-F1
#
_cell.length_a   1.000
_cell.length_b   1.000
_cell.length_c   1.000
_cell.angle_alpha   90.00
_cell.angle_beta   90.00
_cell.angle_gamma   90.00
#
_symmetry.space_group_name_H-M   'P 1'
#
loop_
_entity.id
_entity.type
_entity.pdbx_description
1 polymer ?
#
loop_
_entity_poly.entity_id
_entity_poly.type
_entity_poly.pdbx_seq_one_letter_code
_entity_poly.pdbx_strand_id
1 'polypeptide(L)' 'MLSSLSPKAAKAFTLAVICEMTDDEVGAEMGISGRMVRKYVAQAMLGCISLHACQTVAELRQEPQY' A
#
# COMPACT_ATOMS: atom_id res chain seq x y z
N MET A 1 -9.40 -0.08 -1.44
CA MET A 1 -7.97 0.24 -1.61
C MET A 1 -7.12 -1.00 -1.38
N LEU A 2 -7.02 -1.53 -0.15
CA LEU A 2 -6.29 -2.79 0.05
C LEU A 2 -6.94 -3.95 -0.71
N SER A 3 -8.27 -3.92 -0.82
CA SER A 3 -9.07 -4.83 -1.65
C SER A 3 -8.82 -4.73 -3.17
N SER A 4 -8.23 -3.64 -3.66
CA SER A 4 -7.87 -3.47 -5.08
C SER A 4 -6.41 -3.83 -5.38
N LEU A 5 -5.62 -4.15 -4.35
CA LEU A 5 -4.26 -4.66 -4.51
C LEU A 5 -4.27 -6.18 -4.71
N SER A 6 -3.18 -6.71 -5.26
CA SER A 6 -3.00 -8.17 -5.26
C SER A 6 -2.99 -8.71 -3.82
N PRO A 7 -3.51 -9.93 -3.55
CA PRO A 7 -3.52 -10.49 -2.21
C PRO A 7 -2.14 -10.54 -1.53
N LYS A 8 -1.07 -10.76 -2.31
CA LYS A 8 0.30 -10.74 -1.81
C LYS A 8 0.75 -9.34 -1.39
N ALA A 9 0.41 -8.32 -2.17
CA ALA A 9 0.73 -6.94 -1.84
C ALA A 9 -0.02 -6.46 -0.59
N ALA A 10 -1.32 -6.79 -0.49
CA ALA A 10 -2.11 -6.48 0.70
C ALA A 10 -1.54 -7.17 1.95
N LYS A 11 -1.25 -8.49 1.89
CA LYS A 11 -0.67 -9.22 3.04
C LYS A 11 0.70 -8.66 3.43
N ALA A 12 1.60 -8.46 2.48
CA ALA A 12 2.95 -7.92 2.75
C ALA A 12 2.88 -6.53 3.39
N PHE A 13 2.02 -5.65 2.87
CA PHE A 13 1.83 -4.31 3.42
C PHE A 13 1.27 -4.32 4.84
N THR A 14 0.26 -5.16 5.12
CA THR A 14 -0.27 -5.32 6.48
C THR A 14 0.80 -5.79 7.46
N LEU A 15 1.56 -6.82 7.13
CA LEU A 15 2.59 -7.32 8.03
C LEU A 15 3.72 -6.29 8.25
N ALA A 16 4.16 -5.60 7.20
CA ALA A 16 5.24 -4.63 7.32
C ALA A 16 4.83 -3.34 8.04
N VAL A 17 3.63 -2.81 7.78
CA VAL A 17 3.21 -1.47 8.24
C VAL A 17 2.31 -1.53 9.46
N ILE A 18 1.44 -2.52 9.58
CA ILE A 18 0.51 -2.65 10.72
C ILE A 18 1.13 -3.50 11.82
N CYS A 19 1.81 -4.59 11.45
CA CYS A 19 2.50 -5.45 12.43
C CYS A 19 3.96 -5.05 12.65
N GLU A 20 4.43 -3.98 12.00
CA GLU A 20 5.79 -3.43 12.13
C GLU A 20 6.92 -4.45 11.88
N MET A 21 6.63 -5.50 11.10
CA MET A 21 7.62 -6.52 10.75
C MET A 21 8.62 -5.99 9.72
N THR A 22 9.88 -6.40 9.85
CA THR A 22 10.91 -6.10 8.86
C THR A 22 10.69 -6.85 7.55
N ASP A 23 11.31 -6.38 6.45
CA ASP A 23 11.24 -7.06 5.15
C ASP A 23 11.63 -8.55 5.21
N ASP A 24 12.60 -8.89 6.06
CA ASP A 24 13.10 -10.25 6.20
C ASP A 24 12.13 -11.14 6.99
N GLU A 25 11.52 -10.61 8.06
CA GLU A 25 10.49 -11.32 8.83
C GLU A 25 9.22 -11.55 7.98
N VAL A 26 8.78 -10.52 7.24
CA VAL A 26 7.65 -10.66 6.30
C VAL A 26 8.01 -11.65 5.19
N GLY A 27 9.25 -11.62 4.71
CA GLY A 27 9.75 -12.55 3.70
C GLY A 27 9.68 -14.00 4.17
N ALA A 28 10.15 -14.26 5.39
CA ALA A 28 10.06 -15.58 6.02
C ALA A 28 8.61 -16.04 6.18
N GLU A 29 7.72 -15.19 6.71
CA GLU A 29 6.29 -15.48 6.90
C GLU A 29 5.55 -15.75 5.58
N MET A 30 5.99 -15.13 4.48
CA MET A 30 5.37 -15.26 3.16
C MET A 30 6.08 -16.26 2.23
N GLY A 31 7.19 -16.85 2.66
CA GLY A 31 8.02 -17.74 1.84
C GLY A 31 8.63 -17.05 0.61
N ILE A 32 8.97 -15.77 0.71
CA ILE A 32 9.55 -14.94 -0.36
C ILE A 32 10.78 -14.17 0.15
N SER A 33 11.61 -13.65 -0.76
CA SER A 33 12.75 -12.81 -0.36
C SER A 33 12.29 -11.42 0.12
N GLY A 34 13.06 -10.80 1.03
CA GLY A 34 12.81 -9.41 1.45
C GLY A 34 12.81 -8.41 0.28
N ARG A 35 13.55 -8.70 -0.81
CA ARG A 35 13.46 -7.92 -2.06
C ARG A 35 12.05 -7.95 -2.67
N MET A 36 11.38 -9.10 -2.65
CA MET A 36 10.00 -9.24 -3.11
C MET A 36 9.01 -8.54 -2.17
N VAL A 37 9.27 -8.55 -0.86
CA VAL A 37 8.48 -7.80 0.12
C VAL A 37 8.51 -6.31 -0.20
N ARG A 38 9.69 -5.70 -0.38
CA ARG A 38 9.80 -4.28 -0.76
C ARG A 38 9.04 -3.95 -2.03
N LYS A 39 9.11 -4.81 -3.05
CA LYS A 39 8.32 -4.65 -4.28
C LYS A 39 6.83 -4.58 -3.97
N TYR A 40 6.33 -5.50 -3.15
CA TYR A 40 4.92 -5.57 -2.79
C TYR A 40 4.46 -4.39 -1.92
N VAL A 41 5.29 -3.97 -0.96
CA VAL A 41 5.03 -2.78 -0.12
C VAL A 41 4.99 -1.53 -0.99
N ALA A 42 5.94 -1.35 -1.91
CA ALA A 42 5.95 -0.21 -2.84
C ALA A 42 4.70 -0.18 -3.73
N GLN A 43 4.24 -1.33 -4.23
CA GLN A 43 2.99 -1.42 -4.99
C GLN A 43 1.77 -1.00 -4.16
N ALA A 44 1.72 -1.38 -2.89
CA ALA A 44 0.66 -0.97 -1.98
C ALA A 44 0.69 0.53 -1.70
N MET A 45 1.88 1.08 -1.40
CA MET A 45 2.08 2.51 -1.16
C MET A 45 1.71 3.36 -2.37
N LEU A 46 2.05 2.93 -3.59
CA LEU A 46 1.63 3.61 -4.81
C LEU A 46 0.10 3.68 -4.89
N GLY A 47 -0.60 2.60 -4.54
CA GLY A 47 -2.05 2.60 -4.43
C GLY A 47 -2.59 3.62 -3.42
N CYS A 48 -1.91 3.81 -2.28
CA CYS A 48 -2.29 4.82 -1.28
C CYS A 48 -2.21 6.22 -1.88
N ILE A 49 -1.09 6.51 -2.53
CA ILE A 49 -0.81 7.82 -3.12
C ILE A 49 -1.81 8.12 -4.24
N SER A 50 -2.07 7.15 -5.14
CA SER A 50 -3.05 7.32 -6.21
C SER A 50 -4.45 7.60 -5.68
N LEU A 51 -4.89 6.88 -4.64
CA LEU A 51 -6.19 7.12 -4.03
C LEU A 51 -6.26 8.51 -3.40
N HIS A 52 -5.26 8.89 -2.62
CA HIS A 52 -5.19 10.20 -1.99
C HIS A 52 -5.23 11.31 -3.04
N ALA A 53 -4.45 11.17 -4.13
CA ALA A 53 -4.47 12.13 -5.23
C ALA A 53 -5.87 12.27 -5.86
N CYS A 54 -6.57 11.15 -6.10
CA CYS A 54 -7.94 11.19 -6.61
C CYS A 54 -8.90 11.89 -5.63
N GLN A 55 -8.75 11.67 -4.33
CA GLN A 55 -9.57 12.33 -3.30
C GLN A 55 -9.31 13.83 -3.27
N THR A 56 -8.04 14.26 -3.24
CA THR A 56 -7.66 15.67 -3.28
C THR A 56 -8.23 16.36 -4.53
N VAL A 57 -8.17 15.72 -5.70
CA VAL A 57 -8.76 16.27 -6.93
C VAL A 57 -10.29 16.37 -6.84
N ALA A 58 -10.96 15.42 -6.21
CA ALA A 58 -12.40 15.47 -6.00
C ALA A 58 -12.81 16.61 -5.05
N GLU A 59 -12.05 16.80 -3.97
CA GLU A 59 -12.27 17.88 -2.99
C GLU A 59 -12.11 19.27 -3.63
N LEU A 60 -11.03 19.50 -4.39
CA LEU A 60 -10.80 20.77 -5.10
C LEU A 60 -11.90 21.10 -6.13
N ARG A 61 -12.54 20.09 -6.73
CA ARG A 61 -13.67 20.30 -7.64
C ARG A 61 -14.97 20.64 -6.92
N GLN A 62 -15.06 20.32 -5.64
CA GLN A 62 -16.25 20.59 -4.82
C GLN A 62 -16.16 21.91 -4.06
N GLU A 63 -15.02 22.60 -4.06
CA GLU A 63 -14.91 23.96 -3.54
C GLU A 63 -15.85 24.91 -4.32
N PRO A 64 -16.90 25.45 -3.68
CA PRO A 64 -17.75 26.42 -4.33
C PRO A 64 -16.93 27.68 -4.59
N GLN A 65 -16.90 28.12 -5.84
CA GLN A 65 -16.25 29.35 -6.24
C GLN A 65 -17.09 30.52 -5.71
N TYR A 66 -16.71 31.02 -4.52
CA TYR A 66 -17.25 32.23 -3.90
C TYR A 66 -16.77 33.49 -4.62
#